data_AF-A0A820I7Y9-F1
#
_entry.id   AF-A0A820I7Y9-F1
#
_cell.length_a   1.000
_cell.length_b   1.000
_cell.length_c   1.000
_cell.angle_alpha   90.00
_cell.angle_beta   90.00
_cell.angle_gamma   90.00
#
_symmetry.space_group_name_H-M   'P 1'
#
loop_
_entity.id
_entity.type
_entity.pdbx_description
1 polymer ?
#
loop_
_entity_poly.entity_id
_entity_poly.type
_entity_poly.pdbx_seq_one_letter_code
_entity_poly.pdbx_strand_id
1 'polypeptide(L)'
;MDEVYEHHLFTDFILAPEFVRKCVIATNIAETSITIDGVPFIIYSEEVKEMSYDGKCKMQRLQEFKIRCTNAEQLKGRARRTGPDICYCLYSEHDYLSFQEYSTPEIRRVSFDSSILKMISMVLNDSRKFPFVEPPDMAAIDSALFRLQEQVVLSTIDCLLTSIGSILARLPGDVSIGKTFIYTCIFQYVNLVLIMASTLSIQSPFLSFLQFNPDTITRRRSILSNHHDPFALLNLFDKKIYVKAEGPNTPT
;
A
#
# COMPACT_ATOMS: atom_id res chain seq x y z
N MET A 1 -0.92 7.31 -25.44
CA MET A 1 -1.31 7.41 -24.01
C MET A 1 -0.11 7.28 -23.09
N ASP A 2 0.94 6.54 -23.46
CA ASP A 2 2.16 6.37 -22.65
C ASP A 2 2.95 7.68 -22.41
N GLU A 3 2.95 8.62 -23.36
CA GLU A 3 3.68 9.90 -23.22
C GLU A 3 3.14 10.80 -22.08
N VAL A 4 1.84 10.75 -21.77
CA VAL A 4 1.24 11.60 -20.72
C VAL A 4 1.50 11.04 -19.32
N TYR A 5 1.65 9.71 -19.19
CA TYR A 5 1.99 9.06 -17.92
C TYR A 5 3.45 9.26 -17.56
N GLU A 6 4.36 9.23 -18.54
CA GLU A 6 5.76 9.60 -18.31
C GLU A 6 5.89 11.10 -18.01
N HIS A 7 5.11 11.97 -18.67
CA HIS A 7 5.27 13.41 -18.50
C HIS A 7 5.01 13.95 -17.08
N HIS A 8 4.20 13.30 -16.24
CA HIS A 8 3.84 13.88 -14.93
C HIS A 8 4.59 13.29 -13.72
N LEU A 9 4.99 12.01 -13.78
CA LEU A 9 5.87 11.42 -12.77
C LEU A 9 7.34 11.79 -13.00
N PHE A 10 7.74 12.06 -14.26
CA PHE A 10 9.11 12.40 -14.58
C PHE A 10 9.42 13.90 -14.64
N THR A 11 8.41 14.80 -14.71
CA THR A 11 8.65 16.25 -14.58
C THR A 11 9.32 16.63 -13.26
N ASP A 12 9.06 15.86 -12.21
CA ASP A 12 9.68 16.04 -10.90
C ASP A 12 11.17 15.76 -10.89
N PHE A 13 11.73 15.19 -11.97
CA PHE A 13 13.17 14.96 -12.15
C PHE A 13 13.78 15.86 -13.23
N ILE A 14 12.95 16.61 -13.98
CA ILE A 14 13.43 17.56 -14.99
C ILE A 14 13.98 18.81 -14.28
N LEU A 15 15.11 19.33 -14.76
CA LEU A 15 15.66 20.61 -14.29
C LEU A 15 14.69 21.75 -14.63
N ALA A 16 14.50 22.67 -13.69
CA ALA A 16 13.70 23.86 -13.97
C ALA A 16 14.36 24.71 -15.08
N PRO A 17 13.55 25.37 -15.94
CA PRO A 17 14.06 26.35 -16.89
C PRO A 17 14.88 27.45 -16.21
N GLU A 18 15.74 28.13 -16.97
CA GLU A 18 16.52 29.26 -16.45
C GLU A 18 15.61 30.30 -15.78
N PHE A 19 16.09 30.84 -14.65
CA PHE A 19 15.38 31.81 -13.82
C PHE A 19 14.08 31.32 -13.15
N VAL A 20 13.78 30.01 -13.18
CA VAL A 20 12.65 29.40 -12.47
C VAL A 20 13.16 28.53 -11.32
N ARG A 21 12.54 28.67 -10.13
CA ARG A 21 12.81 27.78 -9.00
C ARG A 21 11.88 26.58 -9.02
N LYS A 22 12.46 25.38 -8.99
CA LYS A 22 11.73 24.14 -8.77
C LYS A 22 11.32 24.03 -7.30
N CYS A 23 10.03 23.88 -7.05
CA CYS A 23 9.48 23.59 -5.73
C CYS A 23 8.73 22.26 -5.82
N VAL A 24 9.17 21.26 -5.06
CA VAL A 24 8.50 19.96 -4.99
C VAL A 24 7.75 19.88 -3.67
N ILE A 25 6.46 19.56 -3.75
CA ILE A 25 5.60 19.29 -2.59
C ILE A 25 5.36 17.78 -2.59
N ALA A 26 5.85 17.09 -1.57
CA ALA A 26 5.78 15.65 -1.46
C ALA A 26 5.32 15.21 -0.07
N THR A 27 4.79 13.99 0.02
CA THR A 27 4.56 13.30 1.29
C THR A 27 5.87 12.62 1.75
N ASN A 28 5.79 11.79 2.79
CA ASN A 28 6.87 10.88 3.21
C ASN A 28 7.41 9.95 2.09
N ILE A 29 6.79 9.91 0.90
CA ILE A 29 7.36 9.21 -0.26
C ILE A 29 8.75 9.74 -0.65
N ALA A 30 9.00 11.05 -0.47
CA ALA A 30 10.31 11.67 -0.76
C ALA A 30 11.36 11.37 0.32
N GLU A 31 10.97 10.81 1.48
CA GLU A 31 11.90 10.43 2.55
C GLU A 31 12.66 9.12 2.22
N THR A 32 11.94 8.17 1.62
CA THR A 32 12.40 6.78 1.45
C THR A 32 12.37 6.29 0.01
N SER A 33 11.30 6.59 -0.72
CA SER A 33 10.94 5.85 -1.95
C SER A 33 11.39 6.56 -3.22
N ILE A 34 11.50 7.89 -3.18
CA ILE A 34 11.90 8.72 -4.32
C ILE A 34 13.09 9.58 -3.92
N THR A 35 14.08 9.69 -4.80
CA THR A 35 15.24 10.57 -4.63
C THR A 35 15.21 11.64 -5.70
N ILE A 36 15.16 12.91 -5.30
CA ILE A 36 15.12 14.05 -6.22
C ILE A 36 16.47 14.75 -6.15
N ASP A 37 17.17 14.79 -7.27
CA ASP A 37 18.48 15.44 -7.35
C ASP A 37 18.36 16.96 -7.40
N GLY A 38 19.40 17.65 -6.91
CA GLY A 38 19.49 19.11 -6.99
C GLY A 38 18.54 19.83 -6.05
N VAL A 39 18.28 19.26 -4.87
CA VAL A 39 17.44 19.87 -3.82
C VAL A 39 18.33 20.44 -2.70
N PRO A 40 18.73 21.71 -2.77
CA PRO A 40 19.58 22.33 -1.73
C PRO A 40 18.81 22.74 -0.47
N PHE A 41 17.49 22.83 -0.56
CA PHE A 41 16.62 23.26 0.54
C PHE A 41 15.53 22.23 0.78
N ILE A 42 15.39 21.78 2.03
CA ILE A 42 14.30 20.91 2.47
C ILE A 42 13.50 21.67 3.52
N ILE A 43 12.18 21.66 3.41
CA ILE A 43 11.26 22.20 4.40
C ILE A 43 10.36 21.05 4.84
N TYR A 44 10.26 20.80 6.14
CA TYR A 44 9.51 19.68 6.68
C TYR A 44 8.61 20.08 7.87
N SER A 45 7.39 19.51 7.92
CA SER A 45 6.37 19.75 8.96
C SER A 45 6.41 18.65 10.03
N GLU A 46 6.05 18.94 11.27
CA GLU A 46 6.04 17.95 12.35
C GLU A 46 5.03 16.78 12.20
N GLU A 47 4.18 16.81 11.19
CA GLU A 47 3.09 15.84 11.00
C GLU A 47 3.33 14.93 9.80
N VAL A 48 3.06 13.63 10.00
CA VAL A 48 3.17 12.59 8.97
C VAL A 48 1.90 11.76 8.95
N LYS A 49 1.46 11.35 7.74
CA LYS A 49 0.36 10.40 7.56
C LYS A 49 0.92 9.00 7.35
N GLU A 50 0.51 8.07 8.19
CA GLU A 50 0.94 6.67 8.12
C GLU A 50 -0.25 5.73 8.23
N MET A 51 -0.13 4.55 7.62
CA MET A 51 -1.09 3.47 7.82
C MET A 51 -0.87 2.83 9.19
N SER A 52 -1.93 2.76 9.99
CA SER A 52 -1.99 2.03 11.24
C SER A 52 -3.07 0.94 11.17
N TYR A 53 -2.83 -0.20 11.80
CA TYR A 53 -3.84 -1.26 11.88
C TYR A 53 -4.62 -1.16 13.19
N ASP A 54 -5.95 -1.06 13.08
CA ASP A 54 -6.84 -1.12 14.23
C ASP A 54 -7.36 -2.56 14.40
N GLY A 55 -6.84 -3.26 15.41
CA GLY A 55 -7.24 -4.63 15.72
C GLY A 55 -8.70 -4.79 16.14
N LYS A 56 -9.32 -3.75 16.71
CA LYS A 56 -10.75 -3.79 17.11
C LYS A 56 -11.66 -3.69 15.89
N CYS A 57 -11.34 -2.78 14.98
CA CYS A 57 -12.11 -2.58 13.76
C CYS A 57 -11.66 -3.51 12.61
N LYS A 58 -10.63 -4.32 12.83
CA LYS A 58 -10.07 -5.27 11.84
C LYS A 58 -9.70 -4.61 10.51
N MET A 59 -9.22 -3.36 10.56
CA MET A 59 -8.99 -2.56 9.35
C MET A 59 -7.76 -1.66 9.50
N GLN A 60 -7.05 -1.46 8.39
CA GLN A 60 -6.02 -0.41 8.29
C GLN A 60 -6.67 0.96 8.14
N ARG A 61 -6.11 1.97 8.79
CA ARG A 61 -6.54 3.35 8.72
C ARG A 61 -5.36 4.25 8.46
N LEU A 62 -5.58 5.26 7.63
CA LEU A 62 -4.63 6.36 7.48
C LEU A 62 -4.83 7.32 8.65
N GLN A 63 -3.79 7.52 9.46
CA GLN A 63 -3.82 8.41 10.62
C GLN A 63 -2.66 9.39 10.58
N GLU A 64 -2.89 10.55 11.19
CA GLU A 64 -1.87 11.59 11.39
C GLU A 64 -1.10 11.30 12.68
N PHE A 65 0.22 11.29 12.58
CA PHE A 65 1.16 11.11 13.68
C PHE A 65 2.17 12.26 13.68
N LYS A 66 2.79 12.51 14.84
CA LYS A 66 3.99 13.33 14.88
C LYS A 66 5.17 12.56 14.28
N ILE A 67 6.08 13.27 13.62
CA ILE A 67 7.33 12.69 13.13
C ILE A 67 8.15 12.15 14.31
N ARG A 68 8.99 11.15 14.03
CA ARG A 68 9.95 10.58 14.98
C ARG A 68 11.34 11.14 14.79
N CYS A 69 12.16 11.10 15.84
CA CYS A 69 13.52 11.63 15.79
C CYS A 69 14.35 10.98 14.67
N THR A 70 14.26 9.67 14.53
CA THR A 70 14.94 8.90 13.47
C THR A 70 14.55 9.33 12.05
N ASN A 71 13.25 9.55 11.78
CA ASN A 71 12.79 10.07 10.49
C ASN A 71 13.35 11.49 10.23
N ALA A 72 13.34 12.35 11.25
CA ALA A 72 13.86 13.72 11.12
C ALA A 72 15.36 13.72 10.83
N GLU A 73 16.12 12.82 11.45
CA GLU A 73 17.54 12.60 11.16
C GLU A 73 17.79 12.07 9.75
N GLN A 74 16.97 11.13 9.28
CA GLN A 74 17.04 10.62 7.92
C GLN A 74 16.82 11.72 6.87
N LEU A 75 15.88 12.64 7.12
CA LEU A 75 15.63 13.80 6.26
C LEU A 75 16.80 14.79 6.25
N LYS A 76 17.37 15.09 7.42
CA LYS A 76 18.59 15.90 7.52
C LYS A 76 19.75 15.28 6.73
N GLY A 77 19.90 13.95 6.78
CA GLY A 77 20.93 13.23 6.03
C GLY A 77 20.71 13.23 4.51
N ARG A 78 19.47 13.36 4.04
CA ARG A 78 19.13 13.37 2.61
C ARG A 78 19.48 14.67 1.91
N ALA A 79 19.33 15.81 2.58
CA ALA A 79 19.78 17.11 2.04
C ALA A 79 21.23 16.99 1.53
N ARG A 80 22.08 16.35 2.35
CA ARG A 80 23.54 16.27 2.21
C ARG A 80 24.09 15.49 1.03
N ARG A 81 23.22 14.93 0.18
CA ARG A 81 23.64 14.16 -0.99
C ARG A 81 24.07 15.01 -2.18
N THR A 82 23.63 16.27 -2.29
CA THR A 82 23.82 17.06 -3.53
C THR A 82 24.41 18.47 -3.39
N GLY A 83 24.74 18.96 -2.19
CA GLY A 83 25.35 20.29 -2.05
C GLY A 83 25.14 20.90 -0.67
N PRO A 84 25.43 22.20 -0.45
CA PRO A 84 25.34 22.80 0.86
C PRO A 84 23.88 22.94 1.35
N ASP A 85 23.63 22.37 2.53
CA ASP A 85 22.34 21.88 3.02
C ASP A 85 21.66 22.79 4.03
N ILE A 86 20.45 23.24 3.71
CA ILE A 86 19.60 23.85 4.73
C ILE A 86 18.29 23.06 4.82
N CYS A 87 18.10 22.44 5.99
CA CYS A 87 16.86 21.77 6.36
C CYS A 87 16.09 22.65 7.34
N TYR A 88 14.98 23.22 6.88
CA TYR A 88 14.05 23.98 7.70
C TYR A 88 13.04 23.04 8.36
N CYS A 89 13.14 22.91 9.67
CA CYS A 89 12.23 22.11 10.48
C CYS A 89 11.14 23.03 11.05
N LEU A 90 9.87 22.78 10.73
CA LEU A 90 8.73 23.59 11.18
C LEU A 90 8.21 23.10 12.55
N TYR A 91 9.11 23.00 13.53
CA TYR A 91 8.81 22.63 14.92
C TYR A 91 9.89 23.18 15.84
N SER A 92 9.55 23.36 17.13
CA SER A 92 10.52 23.83 18.11
C SER A 92 11.44 22.69 18.57
N GLU A 93 12.60 23.05 19.13
CA GLU A 93 13.49 22.07 19.76
C GLU A 93 12.80 21.36 20.94
N HIS A 94 11.93 22.07 21.66
CA HIS A 94 11.12 21.48 22.73
C HIS A 94 10.18 20.38 22.18
N ASP A 95 9.54 20.63 21.04
CA ASP A 95 8.66 19.64 20.41
C ASP A 95 9.47 18.43 19.93
N TYR A 96 10.66 18.66 19.35
CA TYR A 96 11.58 17.59 18.95
C TYR A 96 11.95 16.65 20.11
N LEU A 97 12.21 17.21 21.30
CA LEU A 97 12.50 16.42 22.50
C LEU A 97 11.30 15.63 23.01
N SER A 98 10.07 16.02 22.62
CA SER A 98 8.84 15.30 22.97
C SER A 98 8.48 14.19 21.97
N PHE A 99 9.12 14.15 20.80
CA PHE A 99 8.84 13.16 19.78
C PHE A 99 9.31 11.75 20.19
N GLN A 100 8.66 10.75 19.62
CA GLN A 100 9.10 9.37 19.78
C GLN A 100 10.44 9.17 19.05
N GLU A 101 11.35 8.44 19.67
CA GLU A 101 12.69 8.21 19.10
C GLU A 101 12.61 7.31 17.84
N TYR A 102 11.89 6.20 17.94
CA TYR A 102 11.81 5.17 16.89
C TYR A 102 10.40 4.94 16.35
N SER A 103 10.34 4.42 15.13
CA SER A 103 9.07 4.01 14.52
C SER A 103 8.53 2.73 15.11
N THR A 104 7.20 2.66 15.23
CA THR A 104 6.56 1.41 15.60
C THR A 104 6.86 0.37 14.51
N PRO A 105 7.35 -0.83 14.89
CA PRO A 105 7.76 -1.82 13.92
C PRO A 105 6.59 -2.25 13.05
N GLU A 106 6.89 -2.57 11.80
CA GLU A 106 5.88 -2.99 10.83
C GLU A 106 5.08 -4.21 11.33
N ILE A 107 5.72 -5.14 12.04
CA ILE A 107 5.08 -6.33 12.62
C ILE A 107 3.92 -6.01 13.58
N ARG A 108 3.89 -4.80 14.16
CA ARG A 108 2.80 -4.31 15.02
C ARG A 108 1.80 -3.43 14.29
N ARG A 109 2.06 -3.07 13.03
CA ARG A 109 1.24 -2.17 12.21
C ARG A 109 0.47 -2.88 11.10
N VAL A 110 0.71 -4.18 10.87
CA VAL A 110 0.08 -4.95 9.80
C VAL A 110 -0.70 -6.15 10.34
N SER A 111 -1.62 -6.67 9.53
CA SER A 111 -2.32 -7.90 9.87
C SER A 111 -1.36 -9.09 9.84
N PHE A 112 -1.48 -9.98 10.82
CA PHE A 112 -0.56 -11.11 10.99
C PHE A 112 -1.07 -12.42 10.34
N ASP A 113 -2.19 -12.40 9.62
CA ASP A 113 -2.85 -13.62 9.09
C ASP A 113 -1.99 -14.39 8.11
N SER A 114 -1.49 -13.70 7.08
CA SER A 114 -0.64 -14.29 6.05
C SER A 114 0.68 -14.80 6.63
N SER A 115 1.27 -14.03 7.55
CA SER A 115 2.49 -14.42 8.28
C SER A 115 2.28 -15.68 9.13
N ILE A 116 1.20 -15.74 9.92
CA ILE A 116 0.87 -16.91 10.75
C ILE A 116 0.59 -18.13 9.88
N LEU A 117 -0.17 -17.98 8.80
CA LEU A 117 -0.41 -19.05 7.85
C LEU A 117 0.91 -19.61 7.29
N LYS A 118 1.84 -18.72 6.93
CA LYS A 118 3.18 -19.10 6.44
C LYS A 118 3.97 -19.84 7.51
N MET A 119 3.98 -19.34 8.74
CA MET A 119 4.70 -19.98 9.85
C MET A 119 4.19 -21.39 10.13
N ILE A 120 2.86 -21.56 10.20
CA ILE A 120 2.25 -22.89 10.43
C ILE A 120 2.58 -23.83 9.26
N SER A 121 2.60 -23.34 8.02
CA SER A 121 2.97 -24.16 6.86
C SER A 121 4.43 -24.64 6.86
N MET A 122 5.30 -23.95 7.59
CA MET A 122 6.71 -24.33 7.77
C MET A 122 6.93 -25.26 8.96
N VAL A 123 5.86 -25.81 9.55
CA VAL A 123 5.92 -26.70 10.73
C VAL A 123 6.55 -26.00 11.95
N LEU A 124 6.32 -24.69 12.08
CA LEU A 124 6.60 -23.98 13.32
C LEU A 124 5.45 -24.28 14.30
N ASN A 125 5.71 -25.19 15.24
CA ASN A 125 4.71 -25.79 16.13
C ASN A 125 3.89 -24.78 16.96
N ASP A 126 4.45 -23.61 17.26
CA ASP A 126 3.75 -22.57 18.04
C ASP A 126 4.21 -21.17 17.64
N SER A 127 3.35 -20.42 16.95
CA SER A 127 3.62 -19.04 16.55
C SER A 127 3.82 -18.11 17.74
N ARG A 128 3.29 -18.46 18.92
CA ARG A 128 3.44 -17.68 20.16
C ARG A 128 4.84 -17.81 20.77
N LYS A 129 5.56 -18.89 20.47
CA LYS A 129 6.91 -19.17 20.99
C LYS A 129 8.02 -18.78 20.02
N PHE A 130 7.66 -18.22 18.86
CA PHE A 130 8.64 -17.83 17.86
C PHE A 130 9.50 -16.66 18.39
N PRO A 131 10.84 -16.73 18.28
CA PRO A 131 11.74 -15.71 18.80
C PRO A 131 11.84 -14.51 17.85
N PHE A 132 10.83 -13.64 17.87
CA PHE A 132 10.86 -12.38 17.12
C PHE A 132 11.90 -11.39 17.70
N VAL A 133 12.54 -10.60 16.83
CA VAL A 133 13.41 -9.48 17.25
C VAL A 133 12.60 -8.47 18.06
N GLU A 134 11.45 -8.09 17.53
CA GLU A 134 10.44 -7.30 18.22
C GLU A 134 9.12 -8.05 18.17
N PRO A 135 8.64 -8.63 19.29
CA PRO A 135 7.45 -9.46 19.26
C PRO A 135 6.19 -8.62 18.96
N PRO A 136 5.25 -9.15 18.16
CA PRO A 136 3.93 -8.57 18.04
C PRO A 136 3.14 -8.79 19.34
N ASP A 137 2.03 -8.07 19.49
CA ASP A 137 1.13 -8.27 20.63
C ASP A 137 0.53 -9.68 20.58
N MET A 138 0.52 -10.37 21.72
CA MET A 138 -0.05 -11.73 21.80
C MET A 138 -1.53 -11.75 21.37
N ALA A 139 -2.27 -10.70 21.70
CA ALA A 139 -3.65 -10.52 21.25
C ALA A 139 -3.78 -10.45 19.72
N ALA A 140 -2.78 -9.92 19.00
CA ALA A 140 -2.76 -9.89 17.55
C ALA A 140 -2.52 -11.28 16.96
N ILE A 141 -1.62 -12.08 17.57
CA ILE A 141 -1.39 -13.49 17.19
C ILE A 141 -2.68 -14.29 17.38
N ASP A 142 -3.31 -14.18 18.54
CA ASP A 142 -4.54 -14.90 18.87
C ASP A 142 -5.70 -14.49 17.94
N SER A 143 -5.82 -13.20 17.65
CA SER A 143 -6.82 -12.70 16.71
C SER A 143 -6.58 -13.17 15.28
N ALA A 144 -5.32 -13.38 14.87
CA ALA A 144 -4.98 -13.94 13.56
C ALA A 144 -5.32 -15.44 13.49
N LEU A 145 -4.93 -16.22 14.51
CA LEU A 145 -5.29 -17.65 14.61
C LEU A 145 -6.80 -17.84 14.56
N PHE A 146 -7.55 -17.07 15.34
CA PHE A 146 -9.01 -17.11 15.36
C PHE A 146 -9.61 -16.80 13.98
N ARG A 147 -9.12 -15.76 13.28
CA ARG A 147 -9.58 -15.43 11.93
C ARG A 147 -9.29 -16.54 10.91
N LEU A 148 -8.12 -17.17 10.99
CA LEU A 148 -7.78 -18.30 10.13
C LEU A 148 -8.67 -19.52 10.40
N GLN A 149 -9.10 -19.74 11.64
CA GLN A 149 -10.09 -20.76 11.99
C GLN A 149 -11.49 -20.39 11.47
N GLU A 150 -11.95 -19.15 11.64
CA GLU A 150 -13.23 -18.66 11.07
C GLU A 150 -13.28 -18.85 9.55
N GLN A 151 -12.14 -18.66 8.87
CA GLN A 151 -12.02 -18.86 7.43
C GLN A 151 -11.82 -20.33 7.01
N VAL A 152 -11.85 -21.30 7.94
CA VAL A 152 -11.64 -22.74 7.66
C VAL A 152 -10.28 -23.02 7.02
N VAL A 153 -9.30 -22.15 7.28
CA VAL A 153 -7.90 -22.31 6.85
C VAL A 153 -7.15 -23.20 7.85
N LEU A 154 -7.49 -23.06 9.13
CA LEU A 154 -7.01 -23.89 10.23
C LEU A 154 -8.15 -24.69 10.85
N SER A 155 -7.83 -25.87 11.36
CA SER A 155 -8.72 -26.67 12.20
C SER A 155 -9.02 -25.94 13.51
N THR A 156 -10.29 -25.95 13.92
CA THR A 156 -10.73 -25.35 15.20
C THR A 156 -10.17 -26.10 16.41
N ILE A 157 -9.87 -27.39 16.27
CA ILE A 157 -9.47 -28.25 17.39
C ILE A 157 -7.94 -28.19 17.58
N ASP A 158 -7.20 -28.56 16.53
CA ASP A 158 -5.74 -28.77 16.64
C ASP A 158 -4.92 -27.62 16.04
N CYS A 159 -5.56 -26.58 15.50
CA CYS A 159 -4.91 -25.48 14.77
C CYS A 159 -4.02 -25.94 13.59
N LEU A 160 -4.25 -27.14 13.07
CA LEU A 160 -3.56 -27.69 11.91
C LEU A 160 -4.14 -27.15 10.60
N LEU A 161 -3.33 -27.13 9.54
CA LEU A 161 -3.77 -26.70 8.21
C LEU A 161 -4.86 -27.63 7.66
N THR A 162 -5.95 -27.05 7.18
CA THR A 162 -6.94 -27.77 6.38
C THR A 162 -6.43 -27.98 4.95
N SER A 163 -7.13 -28.78 4.14
CA SER A 163 -6.80 -28.91 2.71
C SER A 163 -6.82 -27.57 1.98
N ILE A 164 -7.79 -26.71 2.31
CA ILE A 164 -7.86 -25.34 1.79
C ILE A 164 -6.67 -24.52 2.29
N GLY A 165 -6.35 -24.59 3.59
CA GLY A 165 -5.21 -23.87 4.15
C GLY A 165 -3.86 -24.28 3.56
N SER A 166 -3.68 -25.55 3.25
CA SER A 166 -2.48 -26.06 2.57
C SER A 166 -2.29 -25.44 1.18
N ILE A 167 -3.38 -25.26 0.43
CA ILE A 167 -3.36 -24.59 -0.88
C ILE A 167 -3.06 -23.10 -0.69
N LEU A 168 -3.76 -22.43 0.23
CA LEU A 168 -3.59 -21.00 0.49
C LEU A 168 -2.17 -20.64 0.95
N ALA A 169 -1.52 -21.48 1.75
CA ALA A 169 -0.14 -21.25 2.20
C ALA A 169 0.89 -21.22 1.05
N ARG A 170 0.55 -21.84 -0.09
CA ARG A 170 1.37 -21.84 -1.32
C ARG A 170 1.11 -20.62 -2.20
N LEU A 171 -0.02 -19.94 -2.03
CA LEU A 171 -0.35 -18.75 -2.80
C LEU A 171 0.31 -17.50 -2.18
N PRO A 172 0.77 -16.54 -3.00
CA PRO A 172 1.18 -15.24 -2.52
C PRO A 172 -0.05 -14.37 -2.22
N GLY A 173 0.08 -13.47 -1.24
CA GLY A 173 -0.92 -12.45 -0.93
C GLY A 173 -1.88 -12.82 0.20
N ASP A 174 -3.01 -12.11 0.23
CA ASP A 174 -3.99 -12.20 1.31
C ASP A 174 -4.84 -13.47 1.25
N VAL A 175 -5.09 -14.03 2.44
CA VAL A 175 -5.86 -15.26 2.64
C VAL A 175 -7.28 -15.15 2.04
N SER A 176 -7.94 -14.01 2.21
CA SER A 176 -9.29 -13.75 1.68
C SER A 176 -9.32 -13.76 0.15
N ILE A 177 -8.33 -13.16 -0.51
CA ILE A 177 -8.21 -13.13 -1.97
C ILE A 177 -7.88 -14.53 -2.48
N GLY A 178 -6.91 -15.20 -1.86
CA GLY A 178 -6.57 -16.60 -2.15
C GLY A 178 -7.76 -17.53 -2.06
N LYS A 179 -8.61 -17.38 -1.03
CA LYS A 179 -9.79 -18.22 -0.85
C LYS A 179 -10.83 -17.97 -1.95
N THR A 180 -10.96 -16.72 -2.39
CA THR A 180 -11.80 -16.36 -3.52
C THR A 180 -11.35 -17.09 -4.78
N PHE A 181 -10.05 -17.19 -5.05
CA PHE A 181 -9.50 -17.98 -6.16
C PHE A 181 -9.84 -19.48 -6.08
N ILE A 182 -9.81 -20.07 -4.90
CA ILE A 182 -10.16 -21.48 -4.74
C ILE A 182 -11.64 -21.70 -5.10
N TYR A 183 -12.54 -20.81 -4.66
CA TYR A 183 -13.95 -20.90 -5.00
C TYR A 183 -14.22 -20.71 -6.49
N THR A 184 -13.43 -19.91 -7.20
CA THR A 184 -13.67 -19.67 -8.63
C THR A 184 -13.36 -20.87 -9.49
N CYS A 185 -12.38 -21.69 -9.08
CA CYS A 185 -12.12 -22.99 -9.69
C CYS A 185 -13.33 -23.93 -9.53
N ILE A 186 -14.06 -23.85 -8.42
CA ILE A 186 -15.26 -24.67 -8.16
C ILE A 186 -16.45 -24.17 -9.00
N PHE A 187 -16.70 -22.85 -9.02
CA PHE A 187 -17.84 -22.26 -9.73
C PHE A 187 -17.58 -22.00 -11.22
N GLN A 188 -16.39 -22.30 -11.73
CA GLN A 188 -15.98 -22.12 -13.13
C GLN A 188 -16.01 -20.65 -13.64
N TYR A 189 -15.95 -19.66 -12.75
CA TYR A 189 -15.87 -18.22 -13.08
C TYR A 189 -14.44 -17.66 -12.93
N VAL A 190 -13.45 -18.41 -13.41
CA VAL A 190 -12.03 -18.09 -13.17
C VAL A 190 -11.64 -16.73 -13.74
N ASN A 191 -12.02 -16.44 -15.00
CA ASN A 191 -11.58 -15.23 -15.70
C ASN A 191 -12.05 -13.93 -15.01
N LEU A 192 -13.34 -13.82 -14.71
CA LEU A 192 -13.93 -12.61 -14.12
C LEU A 192 -13.34 -12.32 -12.75
N VAL A 193 -13.23 -13.36 -11.91
CA VAL A 193 -12.75 -13.17 -10.55
C VAL A 193 -11.24 -12.99 -10.49
N LEU A 194 -10.49 -13.56 -11.43
CA LEU A 194 -9.06 -13.27 -11.58
C LEU A 194 -8.82 -11.81 -11.92
N ILE A 195 -9.60 -11.23 -12.83
CA ILE A 195 -9.52 -9.80 -13.13
C ILE A 195 -9.84 -8.99 -11.88
N MET A 196 -10.97 -9.24 -11.22
CA MET A 196 -11.35 -8.52 -10.01
C MET A 196 -10.28 -8.63 -8.90
N ALA A 197 -9.84 -9.84 -8.57
CA ALA A 197 -8.83 -10.08 -7.55
C ALA A 197 -7.50 -9.40 -7.87
N SER A 198 -7.06 -9.44 -9.14
CA SER A 198 -5.83 -8.75 -9.57
C SER A 198 -5.94 -7.23 -9.41
N THR A 199 -7.10 -6.65 -9.76
CA THR A 199 -7.32 -5.20 -9.64
C THR A 199 -7.48 -4.73 -8.19
N LEU A 200 -8.00 -5.59 -7.30
CA LEU A 200 -8.13 -5.29 -5.87
C LEU A 200 -6.82 -5.50 -5.10
N SER A 201 -5.94 -6.37 -5.58
CA SER A 201 -4.63 -6.63 -4.97
C SER A 201 -3.61 -5.52 -5.24
N ILE A 202 -3.89 -4.62 -6.19
CA ILE A 202 -3.01 -3.53 -6.59
C ILE A 202 -3.67 -2.21 -6.21
N GLN A 203 -2.87 -1.14 -6.08
CA GLN A 203 -3.40 0.21 -5.95
C GLN A 203 -4.39 0.52 -7.09
N SER A 204 -5.49 1.20 -6.74
CA SER A 204 -6.52 1.57 -7.71
C SER A 204 -5.90 2.27 -8.94
N PRO A 205 -6.25 1.85 -10.17
CA PRO A 205 -5.76 2.48 -11.39
C PRO A 205 -6.35 3.87 -11.62
N PHE A 206 -7.34 4.28 -10.83
CA PHE A 206 -7.94 5.61 -10.94
C PHE A 206 -7.07 6.65 -10.22
N LEU A 207 -6.43 7.53 -11.00
CA LEU A 207 -5.63 8.63 -10.47
C LEU A 207 -6.50 9.69 -9.77
N SER A 208 -6.20 9.97 -8.49
CA SER A 208 -6.98 10.88 -7.66
C SER A 208 -6.89 12.34 -8.11
N PHE A 209 -5.73 12.81 -8.60
CA PHE A 209 -5.56 14.21 -9.02
C PHE A 209 -6.38 14.58 -10.27
N LEU A 210 -6.67 13.58 -11.12
CA LEU A 210 -7.57 13.75 -12.25
C LEU A 210 -9.04 13.82 -11.83
N GLN A 211 -9.40 13.66 -10.55
CA GLN A 211 -10.80 13.72 -10.10
C GLN A 211 -11.44 15.10 -10.25
N PHE A 212 -10.65 16.18 -10.31
CA PHE A 212 -11.17 17.56 -10.39
C PHE A 212 -11.39 18.04 -11.83
N ASN A 213 -10.92 17.31 -12.84
CA ASN A 213 -11.09 17.69 -14.24
C ASN A 213 -12.49 17.26 -14.74
N PRO A 214 -13.33 18.16 -15.27
CA PRO A 214 -14.68 17.81 -15.73
C PRO A 214 -14.68 16.75 -16.86
N ASP A 215 -13.67 16.74 -17.72
CA ASP A 215 -13.56 15.80 -18.84
C ASP A 215 -13.29 14.38 -18.36
N THR A 216 -12.44 14.23 -17.35
CA THR A 216 -12.10 12.93 -16.76
C THR A 216 -13.28 12.37 -15.97
N ILE A 217 -14.04 13.22 -15.25
CA ILE A 217 -15.28 12.83 -14.58
C ILE A 217 -16.28 12.29 -15.61
N THR A 218 -16.45 12.99 -16.73
CA THR A 218 -17.38 12.61 -17.80
C THR A 218 -16.96 11.28 -18.43
N ARG A 219 -15.66 11.10 -18.74
CA ARG A 219 -15.12 9.82 -19.24
C ARG A 219 -15.29 8.68 -18.24
N ARG A 220 -15.12 8.94 -16.93
CA ARG A 220 -15.28 7.94 -15.87
C ARG A 220 -16.70 7.43 -15.74
N ARG A 221 -17.73 8.25 -16.00
CA ARG A 221 -19.14 7.81 -15.94
C ARG A 221 -19.42 6.58 -16.82
N SER A 222 -18.73 6.46 -17.96
CA SER A 222 -18.88 5.29 -18.85
C SER A 222 -18.28 4.00 -18.29
N ILE A 223 -17.38 4.09 -17.31
CA ILE A 223 -16.65 2.97 -16.72
C ILE A 223 -17.28 2.56 -15.39
N LEU A 224 -17.82 3.52 -14.65
CA LEU A 224 -18.48 3.28 -13.37
C LEU A 224 -19.70 2.37 -13.54
N SER A 225 -19.83 1.41 -12.62
CA SER A 225 -20.97 0.50 -12.54
C SER A 225 -21.95 0.96 -11.46
N ASN A 226 -23.24 0.78 -11.69
CA ASN A 226 -24.27 1.04 -10.68
C ASN A 226 -24.32 -0.01 -9.56
N HIS A 227 -23.60 -1.13 -9.72
CA HIS A 227 -23.56 -2.20 -8.73
C HIS A 227 -22.53 -1.89 -7.63
N HIS A 228 -21.23 -2.05 -7.91
CA HIS A 228 -20.13 -1.82 -6.97
C HIS A 228 -18.80 -1.58 -7.70
N ASP A 229 -17.81 -1.06 -6.97
CA ASP A 229 -16.46 -0.74 -7.47
C ASP A 229 -15.73 -1.89 -8.19
N PRO A 230 -15.81 -3.17 -7.75
CA PRO A 230 -15.17 -4.27 -8.48
C PRO A 230 -15.69 -4.42 -9.93
N PHE A 231 -16.96 -4.10 -10.17
CA PHE A 231 -17.52 -4.11 -11.53
C PHE A 231 -17.03 -2.92 -12.35
N ALA A 232 -16.77 -1.77 -11.73
CA ALA A 232 -16.13 -0.65 -12.42
C ALA A 232 -14.69 -0.98 -12.84
N LEU A 233 -13.96 -1.75 -12.02
CA LEU A 233 -12.62 -2.25 -12.35
C LEU A 233 -12.65 -3.27 -13.49
N LEU A 234 -13.67 -4.13 -13.54
CA LEU A 234 -13.88 -5.06 -14.66
C LEU A 234 -14.15 -4.30 -15.97
N ASN A 235 -15.07 -3.33 -15.96
CA ASN A 235 -15.36 -2.48 -17.12
C ASN A 235 -14.10 -1.74 -17.61
N LEU A 236 -13.27 -1.28 -16.68
CA LEU A 236 -12.00 -0.63 -17.00
C LEU A 236 -11.04 -1.60 -17.71
N PHE A 237 -10.94 -2.84 -17.23
CA PHE A 237 -10.10 -3.86 -17.83
C PHE A 237 -10.55 -4.21 -19.25
N ASP A 238 -11.84 -4.43 -19.45
CA ASP A 238 -12.43 -4.70 -20.78
C ASP A 238 -12.17 -3.55 -21.75
N LYS A 239 -12.38 -2.31 -21.29
CA LYS A 239 -12.10 -1.11 -22.10
C LYS A 239 -10.62 -1.01 -22.48
N LYS A 240 -9.70 -1.38 -21.57
CA LYS A 240 -8.26 -1.41 -21.85
C LYS A 240 -7.92 -2.47 -22.91
N ILE A 241 -8.52 -3.65 -22.84
CA ILE A 241 -8.33 -4.70 -23.86
C ILE A 241 -8.82 -4.20 -25.21
N TYR A 242 -10.00 -3.57 -25.25
CA TYR A 242 -10.57 -3.00 -26.47
C TYR A 242 -9.64 -1.97 -27.12
N VAL A 243 -9.18 -0.97 -26.35
CA VAL A 243 -8.24 0.06 -26.84
C VAL A 243 -6.92 -0.56 -27.31
N LYS A 244 -6.42 -1.59 -26.63
CA LYS A 244 -5.20 -2.30 -27.05
C LYS A 244 -5.39 -3.07 -28.36
N ALA A 245 -6.59 -3.61 -28.61
CA ALA A 245 -6.92 -4.37 -29.82
C ALA A 245 -7.13 -3.47 -31.05
N GLU A 246 -7.69 -2.27 -30.88
CA GLU A 246 -7.95 -1.33 -31.99
C GLU A 246 -6.74 -0.45 -32.37
N GLY A 247 -5.67 -0.47 -31.57
CA GLY A 247 -4.46 0.31 -31.81
C GLY A 247 -4.62 1.80 -31.44
N PRO A 248 -3.53 2.57 -31.38
CA PRO A 248 -3.49 3.92 -30.77
C PRO A 248 -4.28 5.02 -31.52
N ASN A 249 -5.03 4.69 -32.58
CA ASN A 249 -5.64 5.67 -33.49
C ASN A 249 -7.14 5.93 -33.24
N THR A 250 -7.74 5.41 -32.17
CA THR A 250 -9.11 5.77 -31.82
C THR A 250 -9.16 7.06 -31.01
N PRO A 251 -9.90 8.10 -31.43
CA PRO A 251 -10.11 9.29 -30.62
C PRO A 251 -11.06 8.94 -29.46
N THR A 252 -10.55 8.94 -28.23
CA THR A 252 -11.36 8.84 -26.99
C THR A 252 -11.07 10.00 -26.06
#